data_AF-A0A1V5HSY3-F1
#
_entry.id   AF-A0A1V5HSY3-F1
#
_cell.length_a   1.000
_cell.length_b   1.000
_cell.length_c   1.000
_cell.angle_alpha   90.00
_cell.angle_beta   90.00
_cell.angle_gamma   90.00
#
_symmetry.space_group_name_H-M   'P 1'
#
loop_
_entity.id
_entity.type
_entity.pdbx_description
1 polymer ?
#
loop_
_entity_poly.entity_id
_entity_poly.type
_entity_poly.pdbx_seq_one_letter_code
_entity_poly.pdbx_strand_id
1 'polypeptide(L)'
;MKIVAKLSDSEYPVQGFTHTREIVRALVLDEKGNVAIHNVVRNDRFCPTGPQSYYETPGGGVDEGETDEIAIHRECQEELGYDIEIVKELGEVDDDYNLIGRHNKNHYYLAKRTRYIGKHFVSEGDSLIKATLWIPLEEAIRLYETMPDHLVSGLVKRRELPILLLAKEALK
;
A
#
# COMPACT_ATOMS: atom_id res chain seq x y z
N MET A 1 9.15 -14.83 1.92
CA MET A 1 8.37 -14.28 0.78
C MET A 1 9.10 -14.36 -0.55
N LYS A 2 8.36 -14.34 -1.66
CA LYS A 2 8.91 -14.24 -3.03
C LYS A 2 8.98 -12.78 -3.45
N ILE A 3 10.11 -12.34 -3.99
CA ILE A 3 10.24 -11.01 -4.59
C ILE A 3 9.44 -10.95 -5.89
N VAL A 4 8.47 -10.06 -5.96
CA VAL A 4 7.57 -9.83 -7.09
C VAL A 4 8.19 -8.82 -8.07
N ALA A 5 8.79 -7.75 -7.55
CA ALA A 5 9.44 -6.72 -8.36
C ALA A 5 10.55 -6.01 -7.58
N LYS A 6 11.51 -5.47 -8.33
CA LYS A 6 12.49 -4.49 -7.85
C LYS A 6 12.39 -3.24 -8.71
N LEU A 7 12.03 -2.14 -8.11
CA LEU A 7 11.68 -0.90 -8.78
C LEU A 7 12.66 0.19 -8.39
N SER A 8 13.30 0.79 -9.38
CA SER A 8 14.05 2.02 -9.18
C SER A 8 13.20 3.23 -9.55
N ASP A 9 13.33 4.31 -8.78
CA ASP A 9 12.67 5.59 -9.08
C ASP A 9 13.17 6.11 -10.43
N SER A 10 12.24 6.25 -11.37
CA SER A 10 12.48 6.78 -12.73
C SER A 10 12.04 8.24 -12.87
N GLU A 11 11.40 8.80 -11.84
CA GLU A 11 10.76 10.12 -11.87
C GLU A 11 11.70 11.21 -11.32
N TYR A 12 12.59 10.87 -10.39
CA TYR A 12 13.45 11.83 -9.70
C TYR A 12 14.95 11.46 -9.79
N PRO A 13 15.87 12.46 -9.81
CA PRO A 13 17.31 12.20 -9.86
C PRO A 13 17.82 11.61 -8.53
N VAL A 14 18.71 10.62 -8.63
CA VAL A 14 19.33 9.92 -7.48
C VAL A 14 20.13 10.90 -6.63
N GLN A 15 19.76 11.07 -5.35
CA GLN A 15 20.49 11.89 -4.38
C GLN A 15 21.18 11.07 -3.27
N GLY A 16 21.16 9.73 -3.39
CA GLY A 16 21.73 8.78 -2.43
C GLY A 16 20.71 8.21 -1.46
N PHE A 17 20.88 6.95 -1.05
CA PHE A 17 20.00 6.26 -0.10
C PHE A 17 20.50 6.47 1.33
N THR A 18 19.62 6.93 2.21
CA THR A 18 19.97 7.21 3.61
C THR A 18 19.43 6.17 4.57
N HIS A 19 18.28 5.56 4.28
CA HIS A 19 17.60 4.62 5.17
C HIS A 19 16.78 3.59 4.38
N THR A 20 16.77 2.35 4.88
CA THR A 20 15.84 1.29 4.45
C THR A 20 14.66 1.23 5.41
N ARG A 21 13.43 1.14 4.89
CA ARG A 21 12.23 0.87 5.69
C ARG A 21 11.59 -0.44 5.28
N GLU A 22 11.22 -1.22 6.29
CA GLU A 22 10.34 -2.37 6.13
C GLU A 22 8.89 -1.86 6.24
N ILE A 23 8.06 -2.22 5.28
CA ILE A 23 6.67 -1.78 5.14
C ILE A 23 5.81 -3.01 4.93
N VAL A 24 4.68 -3.10 5.64
CA VAL A 24 3.68 -4.13 5.41
C VAL A 24 2.44 -3.52 4.77
N ARG A 25 1.85 -4.25 3.81
CA ARG A 25 0.60 -3.87 3.15
C ARG A 25 -0.34 -5.05 3.02
N ALA A 26 -1.64 -4.76 3.02
CA ALA A 26 -2.67 -5.78 2.88
C ALA A 26 -3.71 -5.45 1.83
N LEU A 27 -4.03 -6.45 1.00
CA LEU A 27 -5.29 -6.51 0.27
C LEU A 27 -6.33 -7.15 1.19
N VAL A 28 -7.10 -6.30 1.88
CA VAL A 28 -8.12 -6.75 2.83
C VAL A 28 -9.45 -6.93 2.12
N LEU A 29 -10.00 -8.14 2.17
CA LEU A 29 -11.29 -8.50 1.60
C LEU A 29 -12.43 -8.34 2.62
N ASP A 30 -13.57 -7.83 2.15
CA ASP A 30 -14.84 -7.93 2.86
C ASP A 30 -15.58 -9.26 2.58
N GLU A 31 -16.75 -9.43 3.20
CA GLU A 31 -17.58 -10.63 3.08
C GLU A 31 -18.16 -10.81 1.66
N LYS A 32 -18.14 -9.75 0.84
CA LYS A 32 -18.59 -9.74 -0.55
C LYS A 32 -17.43 -9.90 -1.54
N GLY A 33 -16.19 -10.01 -1.07
CA GLY A 33 -14.99 -10.10 -1.90
C GLY A 33 -14.50 -8.75 -2.44
N ASN A 34 -14.98 -7.62 -1.89
CA ASN A 34 -14.45 -6.30 -2.20
C ASN A 34 -13.14 -6.06 -1.44
N VAL A 35 -12.19 -5.38 -2.09
CA VAL A 35 -10.91 -4.98 -1.50
C VAL A 35 -10.98 -3.56 -0.94
N ALA A 36 -10.30 -3.35 0.18
CA ALA A 36 -10.05 -2.02 0.73
C ALA A 36 -8.94 -1.29 -0.06
N ILE A 37 -9.21 -0.08 -0.53
CA ILE A 37 -8.26 0.80 -1.23
C ILE A 37 -8.38 2.21 -0.67
N HIS A 38 -7.26 2.81 -0.25
CA HIS A 38 -7.23 4.19 0.22
C HIS A 38 -7.16 5.16 -0.95
N ASN A 39 -7.96 6.22 -0.90
CA ASN A 39 -7.77 7.42 -1.69
C ASN A 39 -6.91 8.39 -0.88
N VAL A 40 -5.70 8.65 -1.36
CA VAL A 40 -4.73 9.50 -0.70
C VAL A 40 -4.64 10.81 -1.46
N VAL A 41 -4.56 11.92 -0.72
CA VAL A 41 -4.36 13.25 -1.28
C VAL A 41 -3.14 13.88 -0.64
N ARG A 42 -2.15 14.25 -1.45
CA ARG A 42 -0.92 14.90 -1.00
C ARG A 42 -0.73 16.24 -1.69
N ASN A 43 -0.10 17.16 -0.96
CA ASN A 43 0.29 18.47 -1.47
C ASN A 43 1.68 18.84 -0.93
N ASP A 44 2.64 17.92 -1.13
CA ASP A 44 4.01 18.06 -0.65
C ASP A 44 5.02 18.07 -1.81
N ARG A 45 6.29 17.81 -1.51
CA ARG A 45 7.38 17.87 -2.50
C ARG A 45 7.22 16.90 -3.67
N PHE A 46 6.39 15.86 -3.55
CA PHE A 46 6.07 14.96 -4.66
C PHE A 46 5.04 15.54 -5.64
N CYS A 47 4.50 16.73 -5.34
CA CYS A 47 3.43 17.40 -6.07
C CYS A 47 3.88 18.75 -6.67
N PRO A 48 4.90 18.76 -7.57
CA PRO A 48 5.46 20.00 -8.10
C PRO A 48 4.46 20.81 -8.94
N THR A 49 3.40 20.18 -9.45
CA THR A 49 2.37 20.78 -10.30
C THR A 49 1.05 21.05 -9.56
N GLY A 50 1.02 20.93 -8.23
CA GLY A 50 -0.17 21.08 -7.39
C GLY A 50 -0.68 19.76 -6.79
N PRO A 51 -1.73 19.80 -5.94
CA PRO A 51 -2.19 18.65 -5.17
C PRO A 51 -2.46 17.42 -6.04
N GLN A 52 -1.95 16.26 -5.63
CA GLN A 52 -2.19 14.99 -6.31
C GLN A 52 -3.07 14.08 -5.47
N SER A 53 -3.93 13.33 -6.14
CA SER A 53 -4.67 12.23 -5.55
C SER A 53 -4.33 10.94 -6.28
N TYR A 54 -4.09 9.89 -5.51
CA TYR A 54 -3.81 8.55 -6.01
C TYR A 54 -4.44 7.51 -5.08
N TYR A 55 -4.38 6.26 -5.50
CA TYR A 55 -4.90 5.13 -4.76
C TYR A 55 -3.75 4.26 -4.27
N GLU A 56 -3.86 3.77 -3.03
CA GLU A 56 -2.90 2.80 -2.49
C GLU A 56 -3.59 1.76 -1.60
N THR A 57 -2.92 0.63 -1.40
CA THR A 57 -3.37 -0.41 -0.48
C THR A 57 -3.10 -0.04 0.99
N PRO A 58 -3.97 -0.46 1.93
CA PRO A 58 -3.75 -0.29 3.36
C PRO A 58 -2.42 -0.86 3.84
N GLY A 59 -1.79 -0.18 4.80
CA GLY A 59 -0.56 -0.60 5.43
C GLY A 59 0.40 0.53 5.78
N GLY A 60 1.47 0.17 6.47
CA GLY A 60 2.41 1.14 7.00
C GLY A 60 3.75 0.53 7.40
N GLY A 61 4.52 1.29 8.19
CA GLY A 61 5.88 0.92 8.56
C GLY A 61 5.90 -0.15 9.64
N VAL A 62 6.89 -1.04 9.59
CA VAL A 62 7.19 -1.98 10.68
C VAL A 62 8.08 -1.28 11.71
N ASP A 63 7.65 -1.31 12.97
CA ASP A 63 8.41 -0.70 14.08
C ASP A 63 9.57 -1.60 14.55
N GLU A 64 10.54 -1.01 15.24
CA GLU A 64 11.72 -1.76 15.73
C GLU A 64 11.32 -2.84 16.75
N GLY A 65 11.63 -4.10 16.43
CA GLY A 65 11.26 -5.25 17.26
C GLY A 65 9.86 -5.80 16.99
N GLU A 66 9.10 -5.20 16.07
CA GLU A 66 7.81 -5.69 15.59
C GLU A 66 8.03 -6.75 14.50
N THR A 67 7.13 -7.74 14.40
CA THR A 67 7.11 -8.68 13.28
C THR A 67 6.11 -8.19 12.24
N ASP A 68 6.31 -8.56 10.97
CA ASP A 68 5.39 -8.16 9.89
C ASP A 68 3.93 -8.49 10.17
N GLU A 69 3.66 -9.64 10.79
CA GLU A 69 2.31 -10.05 11.18
C GLU A 69 1.73 -9.08 12.22
N ILE A 70 2.48 -8.76 13.27
CA ILE A 70 2.04 -7.81 14.30
C ILE A 70 1.79 -6.43 13.67
N ALA A 71 2.70 -5.97 12.82
CA ALA A 71 2.60 -4.70 12.13
C ALA A 71 1.34 -4.64 11.24
N ILE A 72 1.07 -5.67 10.43
CA ILE A 72 -0.07 -5.61 9.51
C ILE A 72 -1.41 -5.69 10.23
N HIS A 73 -1.47 -6.42 11.35
CA HIS A 73 -2.63 -6.41 12.22
C HIS A 73 -2.86 -5.02 12.82
N ARG A 74 -1.82 -4.37 13.34
CA ARG A 74 -1.89 -3.00 13.87
C ARG A 74 -2.36 -2.02 12.80
N GLU A 75 -1.69 -1.96 11.66
CA GLU A 75 -2.00 -1.02 10.57
C GLU A 75 -3.44 -1.19 10.06
N CYS A 76 -3.93 -2.43 9.90
CA CYS A 76 -5.31 -2.67 9.49
C CYS A 76 -6.33 -2.24 10.56
N GLN A 77 -6.00 -2.38 11.84
CA GLN A 77 -6.83 -1.86 12.93
C GLN A 77 -6.83 -0.34 12.96
N GLU A 78 -5.68 0.30 12.72
CA GLU A 78 -5.52 1.76 12.72
C GLU A 78 -6.27 2.41 11.55
N GLU A 79 -5.98 1.95 10.33
CA GLU A 79 -6.51 2.56 9.11
C GLU A 79 -7.94 2.11 8.78
N LEU A 80 -8.28 0.83 9.00
CA LEU A 80 -9.57 0.26 8.61
C LEU A 80 -10.52 0.06 9.81
N GLY A 81 -9.99 -0.12 11.02
CA GLY A 81 -10.78 -0.41 12.22
C GLY A 81 -11.21 -1.88 12.33
N TYR A 82 -10.58 -2.79 11.59
CA TYR A 82 -10.93 -4.20 11.55
C TYR A 82 -9.78 -5.10 12.02
N ASP A 83 -10.12 -6.13 12.79
CA ASP A 83 -9.30 -7.32 12.89
C ASP A 83 -9.27 -8.03 11.52
N ILE A 84 -8.13 -8.63 11.18
CA ILE A 84 -7.95 -9.35 9.92
C ILE A 84 -7.55 -10.81 10.18
N GLU A 85 -7.79 -11.67 9.20
CA GLU A 85 -7.23 -13.01 9.11
C GLU A 85 -6.35 -13.06 7.86
N ILE A 86 -5.06 -13.34 8.02
CA ILE A 86 -4.12 -13.46 6.90
C ILE A 86 -4.44 -14.76 6.15
N VAL A 87 -4.82 -14.62 4.89
CA VAL A 87 -5.12 -15.75 4.00
C VAL A 87 -3.85 -16.25 3.34
N LYS A 88 -2.99 -15.32 2.88
CA LYS A 88 -1.80 -15.66 2.08
C LYS A 88 -0.80 -14.52 2.02
N GLU A 89 0.49 -14.85 2.05
CA GLU A 89 1.57 -13.96 1.61
C GLU A 89 1.58 -13.85 0.08
N LEU A 90 1.42 -12.63 -0.46
CA LEU A 90 1.42 -12.38 -1.90
C LEU A 90 2.84 -12.20 -2.43
N GLY A 91 3.71 -11.53 -1.67
CA GLY A 91 5.11 -11.32 -2.02
C GLY A 91 5.65 -9.95 -1.65
N GLU A 92 6.89 -9.70 -2.04
CA GLU A 92 7.67 -8.52 -1.67
C GLU A 92 7.94 -7.65 -2.90
N VAL A 93 7.83 -6.33 -2.76
CA VAL A 93 8.26 -5.37 -3.76
C VAL A 93 9.29 -4.44 -3.14
N ASP A 94 10.50 -4.45 -3.69
CA ASP A 94 11.53 -3.47 -3.37
C ASP A 94 11.29 -2.23 -4.22
N ASP A 95 11.10 -1.07 -3.62
CA ASP A 95 11.06 0.21 -4.35
C ASP A 95 11.97 1.28 -3.76
N ASP A 96 12.68 1.94 -4.66
CA ASP A 96 13.52 3.09 -4.37
C ASP A 96 12.71 4.37 -4.58
N TYR A 97 12.88 5.33 -3.68
CA TYR A 97 12.40 6.71 -3.83
C TYR A 97 13.59 7.67 -3.80
N ASN A 98 13.99 8.17 -4.96
CA ASN A 98 15.17 9.04 -5.11
C ASN A 98 14.96 10.41 -4.46
N LEU A 99 13.74 10.96 -4.53
CA LEU A 99 13.43 12.29 -4.01
C LEU A 99 13.67 12.43 -2.49
N ILE A 100 13.46 11.35 -1.75
CA ILE A 100 13.63 11.29 -0.28
C ILE A 100 14.79 10.39 0.14
N GLY A 101 15.55 9.84 -0.82
CA GLY A 101 16.67 8.95 -0.57
C GLY A 101 16.30 7.72 0.27
N ARG A 102 15.16 7.11 -0.02
CA ARG A 102 14.59 6.00 0.77
C ARG A 102 14.52 4.72 -0.06
N HIS A 103 14.94 3.62 0.54
CA HIS A 103 14.69 2.27 0.04
C HIS A 103 13.58 1.64 0.87
N ASN A 104 12.56 1.07 0.23
CA ASN A 104 11.45 0.43 0.92
C ASN A 104 11.35 -1.02 0.46
N LYS A 105 11.14 -1.92 1.42
CA LYS A 105 10.70 -3.28 1.14
C LYS A 105 9.26 -3.41 1.58
N ASN A 106 8.40 -3.71 0.62
CA ASN A 106 6.95 -3.69 0.82
C ASN A 106 6.45 -5.12 0.80
N HIS A 107 6.01 -5.61 1.95
CA HIS A 107 5.57 -6.96 2.17
C HIS A 107 4.05 -7.02 2.06
N TYR A 108 3.54 -7.73 1.03
CA TYR A 108 2.12 -7.78 0.72
C TYR A 108 1.46 -9.06 1.22
N TYR A 109 0.34 -8.87 1.90
CA TYR A 109 -0.53 -9.92 2.41
C TYR A 109 -1.92 -9.84 1.77
N LEU A 110 -2.54 -10.98 1.53
CA LEU A 110 -3.96 -11.10 1.26
C LEU A 110 -4.64 -11.46 2.58
N ALA A 111 -5.62 -10.68 2.99
CA ALA A 111 -6.31 -10.89 4.25
C ALA A 111 -7.82 -10.74 4.10
N LYS A 112 -8.58 -11.26 5.06
CA LYS A 112 -10.03 -11.05 5.19
C LYS A 112 -10.30 -10.27 6.45
N ARG A 113 -11.15 -9.27 6.39
CA ARG A 113 -11.64 -8.61 7.61
C ARG A 113 -12.52 -9.57 8.40
N THR A 114 -12.45 -9.49 9.72
CA THR A 114 -13.24 -10.35 10.61
C THR A 114 -14.18 -9.52 11.47
N ARG A 115 -13.66 -8.82 12.47
CA ARG A 115 -14.45 -8.04 13.43
C ARG A 115 -14.10 -6.57 13.34
N TYR A 116 -15.12 -5.72 13.26
CA TYR A 116 -14.93 -4.29 13.45
C TYR A 116 -14.68 -3.99 14.92
N ILE A 117 -13.54 -3.39 15.22
CA ILE A 117 -13.14 -3.00 16.58
C ILE A 117 -13.09 -1.47 16.77
N GLY A 118 -13.25 -0.71 15.69
CA GLY A 118 -13.11 0.75 15.70
C GLY A 118 -11.70 1.19 15.31
N LYS A 119 -11.59 2.36 14.66
CA LYS A 119 -10.30 2.97 14.33
C LYS A 119 -9.64 3.52 15.59
N HIS A 120 -8.41 3.10 15.85
CA HIS A 120 -7.59 3.55 16.97
C HIS A 120 -6.27 4.06 16.41
N PHE A 121 -5.63 5.08 17.03
CA PHE A 121 -4.29 5.57 16.67
C PHE A 121 -4.07 5.91 15.18
N VAL A 122 -4.00 7.20 14.86
CA VAL A 122 -3.83 7.67 13.48
C VAL A 122 -2.40 8.16 13.31
N SER A 123 -1.64 7.60 12.36
CA SER A 123 -0.29 8.04 12.02
C SER A 123 -0.32 9.35 11.19
N GLU A 124 0.83 10.04 11.07
CA GLU A 124 0.94 11.21 10.17
C GLU A 124 0.67 10.84 8.69
N GLY A 125 1.00 9.60 8.29
CA GLY A 125 0.73 9.09 6.94
C GLY A 125 -0.77 8.96 6.68
N ASP A 126 -1.50 8.47 7.66
CA ASP A 126 -2.93 8.20 7.59
C ASP A 126 -3.75 9.49 7.46
N SER A 127 -3.21 10.62 7.92
CA SER A 127 -3.83 11.94 7.78
C SER A 127 -4.00 12.37 6.32
N LEU A 128 -3.29 11.72 5.40
CA LEU A 128 -3.39 11.93 3.96
C LEU A 128 -4.50 11.08 3.31
N ILE A 129 -5.00 10.06 4.01
CA ILE A 129 -6.09 9.20 3.57
C ILE A 129 -7.39 10.00 3.66
N LYS A 130 -7.93 10.36 2.51
CA LYS A 130 -9.19 11.10 2.41
C LYS A 130 -10.39 10.18 2.55
N ALA A 131 -10.29 8.96 2.03
CA ALA A 131 -11.35 7.96 2.09
C ALA A 131 -10.78 6.55 1.88
N THR A 132 -11.49 5.54 2.41
CA THR A 132 -11.24 4.13 2.09
C THR A 132 -12.41 3.59 1.28
N LEU A 133 -12.12 3.08 0.09
CA LEU A 133 -13.08 2.47 -0.81
C LEU A 133 -13.11 0.95 -0.57
N TRP A 134 -14.30 0.37 -0.58
CA TRP A 134 -14.50 -1.08 -0.64
C TRP A 134 -15.13 -1.41 -1.99
N ILE A 135 -14.32 -1.90 -2.92
CA ILE A 135 -14.71 -2.14 -4.31
C ILE A 135 -14.29 -3.53 -4.78
N PRO A 136 -14.95 -4.11 -5.80
CA PRO A 136 -14.51 -5.38 -6.38
C PRO A 136 -13.04 -5.33 -6.81
N LEU A 137 -12.31 -6.43 -6.66
CA LEU A 137 -10.89 -6.50 -7.04
C LEU A 137 -10.66 -6.10 -8.50
N GLU A 138 -11.54 -6.50 -9.42
CA GLU A 138 -11.50 -6.10 -10.82
C GLU A 138 -11.66 -4.59 -11.00
N GLU A 139 -12.44 -3.93 -10.16
CA GLU A 139 -12.61 -2.48 -10.18
C GLU A 139 -11.39 -1.77 -9.62
N ALA A 140 -10.80 -2.31 -8.55
CA ALA A 140 -9.52 -1.83 -8.04
C ALA A 140 -8.44 -1.91 -9.12
N ILE A 141 -8.30 -3.05 -9.82
CA ILE A 141 -7.33 -3.18 -10.94
C ILE A 141 -7.56 -2.08 -11.99
N ARG A 142 -8.81 -1.86 -12.41
CA ARG A 142 -9.14 -0.78 -13.36
C ARG A 142 -8.78 0.60 -12.83
N LEU A 143 -9.03 0.89 -11.55
CA LEU A 143 -8.62 2.16 -10.95
C LEU A 143 -7.11 2.37 -11.06
N TYR A 144 -6.31 1.35 -10.75
CA TYR A 144 -4.85 1.43 -10.88
C TYR A 144 -4.42 1.60 -12.33
N GLU A 145 -5.03 0.89 -13.28
CA GLU A 145 -4.76 1.04 -14.71
C GLU A 145 -5.04 2.47 -15.21
N THR A 146 -6.07 3.13 -14.67
CA THR A 146 -6.41 4.52 -15.01
C THR A 146 -5.60 5.59 -14.25
N MET A 147 -4.83 5.20 -13.22
CA MET A 147 -3.97 6.16 -12.53
C MET A 147 -2.88 6.71 -13.47
N PRO A 148 -2.50 7.99 -13.31
CA PRO A 148 -1.40 8.57 -14.07
C PRO A 148 -0.10 7.77 -13.92
N ASP A 149 0.63 7.62 -15.02
CA ASP A 149 1.91 6.89 -15.08
C ASP A 149 3.13 7.75 -14.74
N HIS A 150 2.94 8.91 -14.10
CA HIS A 150 4.00 9.85 -13.75
C HIS A 150 3.91 10.27 -12.27
N LEU A 151 4.99 10.85 -11.74
CA LEU A 151 5.10 11.30 -10.35
C LEU A 151 4.77 10.17 -9.36
N VAL A 152 4.29 10.51 -8.16
CA VAL A 152 3.99 9.53 -7.10
C VAL A 152 2.96 8.48 -7.53
N SER A 153 1.97 8.86 -8.32
CA SER A 153 0.93 7.96 -8.84
C SER A 153 1.53 6.86 -9.71
N GLY A 154 2.47 7.20 -10.60
CA GLY A 154 3.17 6.24 -11.45
C GLY A 154 4.04 5.28 -10.62
N LEU A 155 4.73 5.79 -9.61
CA LEU A 155 5.53 4.96 -8.69
C LEU A 155 4.65 3.94 -7.95
N VAL A 156 3.54 4.39 -7.34
CA VAL A 156 2.60 3.53 -6.61
C VAL A 156 1.91 2.53 -7.53
N LYS A 157 1.51 2.94 -8.74
CA LYS A 157 0.90 2.04 -9.73
C LYS A 157 1.84 0.88 -10.11
N ARG A 158 3.12 1.18 -10.40
CA ARG A 158 4.12 0.14 -10.72
C ARG A 158 4.35 -0.83 -9.56
N ARG A 159 4.26 -0.34 -8.33
CA ARG A 159 4.44 -1.11 -7.10
C ARG A 159 3.26 -2.06 -6.85
N GLU A 160 2.02 -1.58 -6.95
CA GLU A 160 0.85 -2.30 -6.43
C GLU A 160 0.03 -3.02 -7.49
N LEU A 161 -0.02 -2.53 -8.74
CA LEU A 161 -0.78 -3.21 -9.80
C LEU A 161 -0.36 -4.68 -10.00
N PRO A 162 0.95 -5.04 -9.98
CA PRO A 162 1.36 -6.45 -10.05
C PRO A 162 0.82 -7.30 -8.90
N ILE A 163 0.70 -6.72 -7.70
CA ILE A 163 0.19 -7.40 -6.50
C ILE A 163 -1.32 -7.63 -6.62
N LEU A 164 -2.08 -6.66 -7.10
CA LEU A 164 -3.52 -6.83 -7.35
C LEU A 164 -3.78 -7.94 -8.38
N LEU A 165 -2.96 -8.02 -9.43
CA LEU A 165 -3.04 -9.09 -10.43
C LEU A 165 -2.70 -10.46 -9.82
N LEU A 166 -1.68 -10.55 -8.95
CA LEU A 166 -1.36 -11.79 -8.24
C LEU A 166 -2.48 -12.22 -7.29
N ALA A 167 -3.09 -11.27 -6.57
CA ALA A 167 -4.24 -11.55 -5.71
C ALA A 167 -5.42 -12.08 -6.51
N LYS A 168 -5.66 -11.53 -7.71
CA LYS A 168 -6.71 -12.01 -8.62
C LYS A 168 -6.47 -13.46 -9.02
N GLU A 169 -5.25 -13.83 -9.38
CA GLU A 169 -4.94 -15.23 -9.70
C GLU A 169 -5.03 -16.15 -8.47
N ALA A 170 -4.76 -15.64 -7.27
CA ALA A 170 -4.85 -16.43 -6.03
C ALA A 170 -6.29 -16.64 -5.53
N LEU A 171 -7.25 -15.82 -5.98
CA LEU A 171 -8.66 -15.88 -5.59
C LEU A 171 -9.56 -16.62 -6.59
N LYS A 172 -9.00 -17.05 -7.73
CA LYS A 172 -9.65 -17.95 -8.68
C LYS A 172 -9.66 -19.39 -8.18
#